data_AF-A0A960BWZ9-F1
#
_entry.id   AF-A0A960BWZ9-F1
#
_cell.length_a   1.000
_cell.length_b   1.000
_cell.length_c   1.000
_cell.angle_alpha   90.00
_cell.angle_beta   90.00
_cell.angle_gamma   90.00
#
_symmetry.space_group_name_H-M   'P 1'
#
loop_
_entity.id
_entity.type
_entity.pdbx_description
1 polymer ?
#
loop_
_entity_poly.entity_id
_entity_poly.type
_entity_poly.pdbx_seq_one_letter_code
_entity_poly.pdbx_strand_id
1 'polypeptide(L)'
;MAGKRRIDVRLATQVLLLQLAVVALTLGIAFALLAVIYHGRLINEYGNRCRDIAHVLATAPAVRADVADYAGQVPPADELARGALQRLATQVKEGTGVLFVVITNDRGIRLTHP
;
A
#
# COMPACT_ATOMS: atom_id res chain seq x y z
N MET A 1 12.02 -30.80 61.42
CA MET A 1 13.11 -29.81 61.43
C MET A 1 13.16 -29.14 60.06
N ALA A 2 12.48 -28.00 59.89
CA ALA A 2 12.33 -27.33 58.60
C ALA A 2 13.52 -26.37 58.36
N GLY A 3 14.43 -26.77 57.46
CA GLY A 3 15.56 -25.95 57.05
C GLY A 3 15.09 -24.72 56.28
N LYS A 4 15.19 -23.55 56.92
CA LYS A 4 14.84 -22.26 56.33
C LYS A 4 15.84 -21.94 55.21
N ARG A 5 15.47 -22.24 53.96
CA ARG A 5 16.22 -21.81 52.77
C ARG A 5 16.22 -20.29 52.73
N ARG A 6 17.31 -19.68 53.20
CA ARG A 6 17.58 -18.27 52.94
C ARG A 6 17.92 -18.19 51.46
N ILE A 7 16.96 -17.81 50.64
CA ILE A 7 17.22 -17.47 49.25
C ILE A 7 18.08 -16.20 49.31
N ASP A 8 19.35 -16.31 48.97
CA ASP A 8 20.23 -15.15 48.88
C ASP A 8 19.61 -14.16 47.90
N VAL A 9 19.34 -12.95 48.38
CA VAL A 9 18.64 -11.89 47.62
C VAL A 9 19.32 -11.65 46.27
N ARG A 10 20.65 -11.84 46.18
CA ARG A 10 21.41 -11.78 44.92
C ARG A 10 20.95 -12.79 43.88
N LEU A 11 20.67 -14.05 44.26
CA LEU A 11 20.20 -15.08 43.33
C LEU A 11 18.78 -14.78 42.86
N ALA A 12 17.89 -14.35 43.76
CA ALA A 12 16.54 -13.96 43.40
C ALA A 12 16.52 -12.77 42.42
N THR A 13 17.36 -11.75 42.66
CA THR A 13 17.50 -10.60 41.76
C THR A 13 18.13 -10.99 40.42
N GLN A 14 19.15 -11.86 40.42
CA GLN A 14 19.75 -12.37 39.18
C GLN A 14 18.75 -13.15 38.33
N VAL A 15 17.95 -14.01 38.94
CA VAL A 15 16.90 -14.76 38.23
C VAL A 15 15.82 -13.82 37.68
N LEU A 16 15.40 -12.83 38.47
CA LEU A 16 14.42 -11.82 38.01
C LEU A 16 14.95 -11.03 36.81
N LEU A 17 16.21 -10.59 36.85
CA LEU A 17 16.85 -9.87 35.75
C LEU A 17 16.96 -10.75 34.50
N LEU A 18 17.33 -12.03 34.67
CA LEU A 18 17.41 -12.97 33.56
C LEU A 18 16.03 -13.21 32.93
N GLN A 19 14.99 -13.37 33.75
CA GLN A 19 13.60 -13.50 33.26
C GLN A 19 13.18 -12.25 32.49
N LEU A 20 13.46 -11.07 33.03
CA LEU A 20 13.09 -9.80 32.38
C LEU A 20 13.84 -9.62 31.06
N ALA A 21 15.12 -10.02 31.01
CA ALA A 21 15.93 -10.02 29.80
C ALA A 21 15.37 -10.99 28.75
N VAL A 22 14.98 -12.21 29.15
CA VAL A 22 14.36 -13.19 28.24
C VAL A 22 13.03 -12.67 27.71
N VAL A 23 12.17 -12.12 28.57
CA VAL A 23 10.89 -11.53 28.16
C VAL A 23 11.11 -10.38 27.18
N ALA A 24 12.01 -9.44 27.51
CA ALA A 24 12.34 -8.32 26.63
C ALA A 24 12.90 -8.80 25.27
N LEU A 25 13.78 -9.81 25.26
CA LEU A 25 14.34 -10.36 24.04
C LEU A 25 13.27 -11.02 23.17
N THR A 26 12.40 -11.85 23.77
CA THR A 26 11.31 -12.51 23.04
C THR A 26 10.33 -11.50 22.44
N LEU A 27 9.95 -10.46 23.20
CA LEU A 27 9.13 -9.35 22.71
C LEU A 27 9.83 -8.59 21.59
N GLY A 28 11.13 -8.32 21.73
CA GLY A 28 11.93 -7.64 20.71
C GLY A 28 12.00 -8.40 19.40
N ILE A 29 12.19 -9.72 19.45
CA ILE A 29 12.21 -10.59 18.27
C ILE A 29 10.83 -10.63 17.62
N ALA A 30 9.76 -10.83 18.41
CA ALA A 30 8.40 -10.85 17.89
C ALA A 30 8.04 -9.51 17.22
N PHE A 31 8.41 -8.38 17.85
CA PHE A 31 8.21 -7.05 17.29
C PHE A 31 9.01 -6.82 16.01
N ALA A 32 10.28 -7.23 15.96
CA ALA A 32 11.11 -7.09 14.77
C ALA A 32 10.54 -7.89 13.59
N LEU A 33 10.11 -9.13 13.83
CA LEU A 33 9.43 -9.95 12.84
C LEU A 33 8.14 -9.29 12.36
N LEU A 34 7.34 -8.76 13.29
CA LEU A 34 6.12 -8.03 12.96
C LEU A 34 6.43 -6.81 12.09
N ALA A 35 7.41 -6.00 12.48
CA ALA A 35 7.81 -4.82 11.73
C ALA A 35 8.23 -5.17 10.30
N VAL A 36 9.05 -6.21 10.10
CA VAL A 36 9.47 -6.67 8.77
C VAL A 36 8.29 -7.15 7.94
N ILE A 37 7.39 -7.95 8.53
CA ILE A 37 6.21 -8.47 7.84
C ILE A 37 5.26 -7.32 7.45
N TYR A 38 5.03 -6.35 8.33
CA TYR A 38 4.19 -5.19 8.06
C TYR A 38 4.80 -4.28 6.99
N HIS A 39 6.12 -4.08 7.01
CA HIS A 39 6.81 -3.28 6.00
C HIS A 39 6.69 -3.89 4.59
N GLY A 40 6.75 -5.22 4.49
CA GLY A 40 6.60 -5.92 3.22
C GLY A 40 5.16 -5.95 2.67
N ARG A 41 4.14 -5.92 3.54
CA ARG A 41 2.73 -5.99 3.12
C ARG A 41 2.14 -4.63 2.72
N LEU A 42 2.58 -3.54 3.36
CA LEU A 42 2.06 -2.20 3.08
C LEU A 42 2.48 -1.62 1.71
N ILE A 43 3.52 -2.14 1.07
CA ILE A 43 4.00 -1.61 -0.23
C ILE A 43 3.54 -2.50 -1.40
N ASN A 44 3.57 -3.83 -1.22
CA ASN A 44 3.26 -4.76 -2.30
C ASN A 44 1.75 -4.93 -2.53
N GLU A 45 0.94 -4.89 -1.48
CA GLU A 45 -0.51 -5.15 -1.61
C GLU A 45 -1.24 -3.97 -2.27
N TYR A 46 -0.82 -2.74 -1.98
CA TYR A 46 -1.30 -1.54 -2.67
C TYR A 46 -0.77 -1.43 -4.10
N GLY A 47 0.50 -1.81 -4.34
CA GLY A 47 1.09 -1.82 -5.68
C GLY A 47 0.38 -2.80 -6.62
N ASN A 48 0.09 -4.01 -6.15
CA ASN A 48 -0.60 -5.03 -6.94
C ASN A 48 -2.05 -4.62 -7.24
N ARG A 49 -2.78 -4.10 -6.24
CA ARG A 49 -4.17 -3.64 -6.45
C ARG A 49 -4.26 -2.47 -7.42
N CYS A 50 -3.36 -1.49 -7.34
CA CYS A 50 -3.30 -0.38 -8.29
C CYS A 50 -2.95 -0.87 -9.70
N ARG A 51 -2.05 -1.85 -9.83
CA ARG A 51 -1.68 -2.45 -11.12
C ARG A 51 -2.84 -3.21 -11.75
N ASP A 52 -3.58 -3.99 -10.97
CA ASP A 52 -4.74 -4.74 -11.47
C ASP A 52 -5.83 -3.79 -11.96
N ILE A 53 -6.13 -2.73 -11.19
CA ILE A 53 -7.08 -1.68 -11.59
C ILE A 53 -6.61 -1.00 -12.88
N ALA A 54 -5.33 -0.59 -12.96
CA ALA A 54 -4.78 0.03 -14.15
C ALA A 54 -4.84 -0.90 -15.37
N HIS A 55 -4.60 -2.20 -15.18
CA HIS A 55 -4.64 -3.17 -16.26
C HIS A 55 -6.06 -3.40 -16.78
N VAL A 56 -7.06 -3.49 -15.89
CA VAL A 56 -8.47 -3.58 -16.26
C VAL A 56 -8.91 -2.33 -17.03
N LEU A 57 -8.51 -1.13 -16.59
CA LEU A 57 -8.80 0.10 -17.32
C LEU A 57 -8.13 0.13 -18.70
N ALA A 58 -6.85 -0.24 -18.79
CA ALA A 58 -6.09 -0.20 -20.04
C ALA A 58 -6.60 -1.22 -21.08
N THR A 59 -7.19 -2.33 -20.61
CA THR A 59 -7.73 -3.38 -21.47
C THR A 59 -9.21 -3.16 -21.82
N ALA A 60 -9.89 -2.24 -21.15
CA ALA A 60 -11.30 -1.93 -21.40
C ALA A 60 -11.51 -1.41 -22.85
N PRO A 61 -12.37 -2.06 -23.66
CA PRO A 61 -12.58 -1.66 -25.06
C PRO A 61 -13.05 -0.20 -25.23
N ALA A 62 -13.90 0.29 -24.31
CA ALA A 62 -14.37 1.67 -24.32
C ALA A 62 -13.23 2.68 -24.10
N VAL A 63 -12.31 2.40 -23.18
CA VAL A 63 -11.13 3.26 -22.94
C VAL A 63 -10.23 3.27 -24.18
N ARG A 64 -10.03 2.10 -24.81
CA ARG A 64 -9.22 2.02 -26.03
C ARG A 64 -9.85 2.75 -27.22
N ALA A 65 -11.18 2.72 -27.35
CA ALA A 65 -11.90 3.46 -28.38
C ALA A 65 -11.77 4.97 -28.16
N ASP A 66 -12.09 5.45 -26.96
CA ASP A 66 -12.00 6.87 -26.61
C ASP A 66 -10.56 7.40 -26.74
N VAL A 67 -9.54 6.60 -26.39
CA VAL A 67 -8.12 7.00 -26.57
C VAL A 67 -7.72 7.00 -28.05
N ALA A 68 -8.27 6.10 -28.86
CA ALA A 68 -8.01 6.06 -30.30
C ALA A 68 -8.61 7.26 -31.04
N ASP A 69 -9.74 7.81 -30.56
CA ASP A 69 -10.31 9.05 -31.10
C ASP A 69 -9.36 10.24 -30.93
N TYR A 70 -8.50 10.21 -29.91
CA TYR A 70 -7.45 11.20 -29.66
C TYR A 70 -6.07 10.78 -30.19
N ALA A 71 -6.02 9.90 -31.22
CA ALA A 71 -4.79 9.41 -31.84
C ALA A 71 -4.00 10.50 -32.55
N GLY A 72 -3.28 11.30 -31.76
CA GLY A 72 -2.16 12.11 -32.21
C GLY A 72 -2.35 13.60 -32.26
N GLN A 73 -3.47 14.11 -31.75
CA GLN A 73 -3.65 15.53 -31.49
C GLN A 73 -3.69 15.75 -29.98
N VAL A 74 -3.17 16.90 -29.52
CA VAL A 74 -3.37 17.34 -28.14
C VAL A 74 -4.75 17.98 -28.10
N PRO A 75 -5.76 17.34 -27.47
CA PRO A 75 -7.10 17.88 -27.44
C PRO A 75 -7.14 19.12 -26.52
N PRO A 76 -8.08 20.06 -26.73
CA PRO A 76 -8.23 21.21 -25.85
C PRO A 76 -8.47 20.78 -24.40
N ALA A 77 -7.85 21.45 -23.44
CA ALA A 77 -7.95 21.11 -22.02
C ALA A 77 -9.41 21.10 -21.51
N ASP A 78 -10.24 21.99 -22.03
CA ASP A 78 -11.65 22.16 -21.68
C ASP A 78 -12.51 20.98 -22.16
N GLU A 79 -12.11 20.37 -23.27
CA GLU A 79 -12.74 19.17 -23.84
C GLU A 79 -12.33 17.93 -23.03
N LEU A 80 -11.04 17.82 -22.68
CA LEU A 80 -10.54 16.74 -21.81
C LEU A 80 -11.16 16.80 -20.41
N ALA A 81 -11.30 17.99 -19.82
CA ALA A 81 -11.87 18.17 -18.49
C ALA A 81 -13.35 17.78 -18.40
N ARG A 82 -14.11 17.87 -19.51
CA ARG A 82 -15.52 17.44 -19.58
C ARG A 82 -15.71 16.10 -20.30
N GLY A 83 -14.62 15.52 -20.81
CA GLY A 83 -14.63 14.33 -21.66
C GLY A 83 -15.07 13.07 -20.93
N ALA A 84 -15.42 12.04 -21.71
CA ALA A 84 -15.79 10.73 -21.19
C ALA A 84 -14.68 10.11 -20.33
N LEU A 85 -13.41 10.25 -20.75
CA LEU A 85 -12.25 9.75 -20.03
C LEU A 85 -12.07 10.38 -18.63
N GLN A 86 -12.32 11.69 -18.47
CA GLN A 86 -12.22 12.37 -17.18
C GLN A 86 -13.34 11.95 -16.22
N ARG A 87 -14.56 11.77 -16.74
CA ARG A 87 -15.70 11.24 -15.96
C ARG A 87 -15.42 9.80 -15.50
N LEU A 88 -14.91 8.96 -16.39
CA LEU A 88 -14.53 7.59 -16.07
C LEU A 88 -13.41 7.56 -15.02
N ALA A 89 -12.37 8.38 -15.18
CA ALA A 89 -11.29 8.48 -14.21
C ALA A 89 -11.79 8.90 -12.82
N THR A 90 -12.77 9.81 -12.76
CA THR A 90 -13.38 10.27 -11.51
C THR A 90 -14.24 9.17 -10.87
N GLN A 91 -15.05 8.46 -11.65
CA GLN A 91 -15.87 7.33 -11.16
C GLN A 91 -15.01 6.19 -10.64
N VAL A 92 -13.90 5.87 -11.31
CA VAL A 92 -12.95 4.85 -10.84
C VAL A 92 -12.27 5.29 -9.56
N LYS A 93 -11.87 6.57 -9.46
CA LYS A 93 -11.32 7.15 -8.24
C LYS A 93 -12.26 6.94 -7.06
N GLU A 94 -13.53 7.31 -7.22
CA GLU A 94 -14.56 7.18 -6.19
C GLU A 94 -14.90 5.72 -5.86
N GLY A 95 -15.00 4.85 -6.87
CA GLY A 95 -15.37 3.44 -6.67
C GLY A 95 -14.26 2.55 -6.11
N THR A 96 -12.99 2.93 -6.28
CA THR A 96 -11.85 2.12 -5.83
C THR A 96 -11.07 2.73 -4.67
N GLY A 97 -11.30 4.01 -4.35
CA GLY A 97 -10.61 4.72 -3.27
C GLY A 97 -9.15 5.06 -3.57
N VAL A 98 -8.73 5.03 -4.84
CA VAL A 98 -7.38 5.44 -5.26
C VAL A 98 -7.23 6.96 -5.22
N LEU A 99 -6.01 7.45 -5.02
CA LEU A 99 -5.72 8.89 -4.89
C LEU A 99 -5.94 9.67 -6.21
N PHE A 100 -5.59 9.06 -7.34
CA PHE A 100 -5.75 9.64 -8.66
C PHE A 100 -5.78 8.56 -9.75
N VAL A 101 -6.35 8.90 -10.90
CA VAL A 101 -6.35 8.06 -12.11
C VAL A 101 -5.93 8.93 -13.29
N VAL A 102 -4.81 8.58 -13.94
CA VAL A 102 -4.30 9.27 -15.13
C VAL A 102 -4.32 8.30 -16.31
N ILE A 103 -5.05 8.67 -17.36
CA ILE A 103 -5.10 7.94 -18.62
C ILE A 103 -4.22 8.68 -19.63
N THR A 104 -3.32 7.95 -20.28
CA THR A 104 -2.40 8.48 -21.30
C THR A 104 -2.59 7.78 -22.63
N ASN A 105 -2.32 8.46 -23.73
CA ASN A 105 -2.22 7.80 -25.04
C ASN A 105 -0.83 7.18 -25.26
N ASP A 106 -0.68 6.50 -26.39
CA ASP A 106 0.55 5.84 -26.87
C ASP A 106 1.76 6.77 -27.03
N ARG A 107 1.51 8.09 -27.14
CA ARG A 107 2.55 9.13 -27.21
C ARG A 107 2.89 9.77 -25.86
N GLY A 108 2.27 9.30 -24.78
CA GLY A 108 2.48 9.85 -23.43
C GLY A 108 1.73 11.16 -23.16
N ILE A 109 0.77 11.56 -24.00
CA ILE A 109 -0.09 12.72 -23.75
C ILE A 109 -1.09 12.33 -22.65
N ARG A 110 -1.13 13.13 -21.58
CA ARG A 110 -2.08 12.96 -20.47
C ARG A 110 -3.46 13.45 -20.90
N LEU A 111 -4.43 12.53 -20.93
CA LEU A 111 -5.81 12.81 -21.32
C LEU A 111 -6.71 13.10 -20.11
N THR A 112 -6.26 12.77 -18.91
CA THR A 112 -6.97 13.07 -17.66
C THR A 112 -6.04 13.70 -16.63
N HIS A 113 -6.62 14.49 -15.73
CA HIS A 113 -5.91 15.14 -14.62
C HIS A 113 -6.68 14.95 -13.30
N PRO A 114 -6.01 14.67 -12.18
CA PRO A 114 -6.66 14.61 -10.86
C PRO A 114 -7.25 15.94 -10.40
#